data_AF-A0A7K0Q9R4-F1
#
_entry.id   AF-A0A7K0Q9R4-F1
#
_cell.length_a   1.000
_cell.length_b   1.000
_cell.length_c   1.000
_cell.angle_alpha   90.00
_cell.angle_beta   90.00
_cell.angle_gamma   90.00
#
_symmetry.space_group_name_H-M   'P 1'
#
loop_
_entity.id
_entity.type
_entity.pdbx_description
1 polymer ?
#
loop_
_entity_poly.entity_id
_entity_poly.type
_entity_poly.pdbx_seq_one_letter_code
_entity_poly.pdbx_strand_id
1 'polypeptide(L)'
;MIRVVDLRGRALTKAGYHNELPRASLDVAAAMRLVEPILKRVKNGDESDLIELAQEFDGVTPPSIRVPVAALNAALANLDPDVRAALELSIARIRKVHANQSRPDTTTQVVDGGTVVERWIPVDRVGLYVPGGRAVYPSSVMMNVIPAQIANVASIAVASPPQSEFGGLPHPTILAACALLGVFEVYAVGGAQAIALFAYGMDGVAEKCDLVTGPGNIYVAAAKRALRGVIGIDSEAGPTEIAILADKSAVAAEVAADLISQAEHDVIAAAILVTDSQELADEVTAQLKARVPQTKHSER
;
A
#
# COMPACT_ATOMS: atom_id res chain seq x y z
N MET A 1 -13.52 -18.41 15.10
CA MET A 1 -14.62 -18.00 16.01
C MET A 1 -14.26 -16.61 16.53
N ILE A 2 -15.14 -15.62 16.41
CA ILE A 2 -14.82 -14.23 16.81
C ILE A 2 -14.83 -14.09 18.35
N ARG A 3 -13.88 -13.34 18.90
CA ARG A 3 -13.82 -13.03 20.34
C ARG A 3 -14.84 -11.93 20.65
N VAL A 4 -15.77 -12.22 21.57
CA VAL A 4 -16.72 -11.23 22.08
C VAL A 4 -16.18 -10.64 23.38
N VAL A 5 -16.16 -9.31 23.48
CA VAL A 5 -15.73 -8.58 24.67
C VAL A 5 -16.89 -7.71 25.15
N ASP A 6 -17.43 -8.01 26.33
CA ASP A 6 -18.47 -7.18 26.94
C ASP A 6 -17.85 -6.02 27.72
N LEU A 7 -18.09 -4.80 27.22
CA LEU A 7 -17.64 -3.55 27.82
C LEU A 7 -18.78 -2.79 28.52
N ARG A 8 -20.00 -3.34 28.56
CA ARG A 8 -21.15 -2.67 29.19
C ARG A 8 -20.91 -2.47 30.68
N GLY A 9 -21.17 -1.26 31.16
CA GLY A 9 -20.94 -0.88 32.55
C GLY A 9 -19.46 -0.84 32.98
N ARG A 10 -18.50 -0.98 32.05
CA ARG A 10 -17.06 -0.96 32.33
C ARG A 10 -16.44 0.35 31.82
N ALA A 11 -15.97 1.18 32.74
CA ALA A 11 -15.09 2.30 32.43
C ALA A 11 -13.65 1.87 32.64
N LEU A 12 -12.98 1.46 31.57
CA LEU A 12 -11.58 1.02 31.64
C LEU A 12 -10.64 2.21 31.52
N THR A 13 -9.46 2.09 32.11
CA THR A 13 -8.36 3.01 31.79
C THR A 13 -7.91 2.78 30.34
N LYS A 14 -7.15 3.72 29.76
CA LYS A 14 -6.53 3.53 28.45
C LYS A 14 -5.75 2.21 28.36
N ALA A 15 -5.00 1.86 29.41
CA ALA A 15 -4.29 0.59 29.50
C ALA A 15 -5.25 -0.62 29.54
N GLY A 16 -6.38 -0.49 30.24
CA GLY A 16 -7.42 -1.53 30.27
C GLY A 16 -8.01 -1.80 28.89
N TYR A 17 -8.34 -0.74 28.11
CA TYR A 17 -8.81 -0.92 26.74
C TYR A 17 -7.75 -1.55 25.83
N HIS A 18 -6.47 -1.18 25.97
CA HIS A 18 -5.38 -1.81 25.20
C HIS A 18 -5.22 -3.31 25.51
N ASN A 19 -5.43 -3.73 26.75
CA ASN A 19 -5.38 -5.15 27.12
C ASN A 19 -6.59 -5.92 26.59
N GLU A 20 -7.77 -5.30 26.57
CA GLU A 20 -8.98 -5.92 26.04
C GLU A 20 -8.97 -6.01 24.52
N LEU A 21 -8.41 -5.01 23.83
CA LEU A 21 -8.34 -4.90 22.38
C LEU A 21 -6.87 -4.78 21.92
N PRO A 22 -6.05 -5.85 22.09
CA PRO A 22 -4.65 -5.80 21.69
C PRO A 22 -4.55 -5.74 20.16
N ARG A 23 -3.64 -4.91 19.66
CA ARG A 23 -3.24 -4.94 18.25
C ARG A 23 -2.33 -6.13 17.98
N ALA A 24 -2.34 -6.63 16.76
CA ALA A 24 -1.36 -7.61 16.32
C ALA A 24 0.05 -7.03 16.47
N SER A 25 0.93 -7.75 17.17
CA SER A 25 2.32 -7.34 17.36
C SER A 25 3.15 -7.67 16.12
N LEU A 26 3.72 -6.66 15.47
CA LEU A 26 4.72 -6.85 14.42
C LEU A 26 6.11 -6.96 15.05
N ASP A 27 6.84 -8.04 14.81
CA ASP A 27 8.27 -8.13 15.18
C ASP A 27 9.13 -7.42 14.11
N VAL A 28 9.04 -6.09 14.11
CA VAL A 28 9.83 -5.25 13.21
C VAL A 28 11.33 -5.44 13.46
N ALA A 29 11.76 -5.74 14.68
CA ALA A 29 13.17 -5.95 15.00
C ALA A 29 13.75 -7.22 14.34
N ALA A 30 12.98 -8.31 14.28
CA ALA A 30 13.35 -9.49 13.51
C ALA A 30 13.37 -9.19 12.00
N ALA A 31 12.35 -8.52 11.47
CA ALA A 31 12.30 -8.15 10.05
C ALA A 31 13.48 -7.25 9.65
N MET A 32 13.87 -6.29 10.49
CA MET A 32 15.02 -5.41 10.27
C MET A 32 16.34 -6.18 10.08
N ARG A 33 16.58 -7.23 10.89
CA ARG A 33 17.78 -8.08 10.75
C ARG A 33 17.84 -8.81 9.42
N LEU A 34 16.68 -9.19 8.88
CA LEU A 34 16.58 -9.86 7.58
C LEU A 34 16.70 -8.88 6.41
N VAL A 35 16.24 -7.65 6.59
CA VAL A 35 16.27 -6.62 5.53
C VAL A 35 17.65 -5.97 5.40
N GLU A 36 18.40 -5.79 6.49
CA GLU A 36 19.69 -5.08 6.45
C GLU A 36 20.70 -5.62 5.40
N PRO A 37 20.90 -6.94 5.24
CA PRO A 37 21.76 -7.48 4.17
C PRO A 37 21.27 -7.11 2.77
N ILE A 38 19.95 -7.14 2.53
CA ILE A 38 19.33 -6.76 1.25
C ILE A 38 19.63 -5.28 0.95
N LEU A 39 19.47 -4.39 1.94
CA LEU A 39 19.74 -2.97 1.74
C LEU A 39 21.21 -2.71 1.39
N LYS A 40 22.14 -3.39 2.06
CA LYS A 40 23.58 -3.28 1.78
C LYS A 40 23.94 -3.81 0.40
N ARG A 41 23.28 -4.90 -0.02
CA ARG A 41 23.45 -5.48 -1.34
C ARG A 41 23.03 -4.50 -2.44
N VAL A 42 21.83 -3.94 -2.34
CA VAL A 42 21.35 -2.94 -3.33
C VAL A 42 22.20 -1.67 -3.32
N LYS A 43 22.65 -1.21 -2.14
CA LYS A 43 23.47 0.01 -2.03
C LYS A 43 24.83 -0.07 -2.73
N ASN A 44 25.46 -1.25 -2.71
CA ASN A 44 26.82 -1.45 -3.19
C ASN A 44 26.90 -2.29 -4.47
N GLY A 45 25.73 -2.72 -4.97
CA GLY A 45 25.61 -3.64 -6.10
C GLY A 45 25.19 -2.95 -7.39
N ASP A 46 24.82 -3.77 -8.36
CA ASP A 46 24.34 -3.35 -9.68
C ASP A 46 23.03 -4.05 -10.07
N GLU A 47 22.61 -3.91 -11.34
CA GLU A 47 21.36 -4.50 -11.82
C GLU A 47 21.31 -6.03 -11.61
N SER A 48 22.45 -6.72 -11.71
CA SER A 48 22.50 -8.18 -11.55
C SER A 48 22.13 -8.61 -10.13
N ASP A 49 22.48 -7.81 -9.11
CA ASP A 49 22.09 -8.07 -7.72
C ASP A 49 20.57 -7.99 -7.53
N LEU A 50 19.88 -7.06 -8.20
CA LEU A 50 18.42 -6.96 -8.14
C LEU A 50 17.75 -8.15 -8.85
N ILE A 51 18.32 -8.60 -9.96
CA ILE A 51 17.84 -9.78 -10.69
C ILE A 51 18.01 -11.04 -9.84
N GLU A 52 19.14 -11.19 -9.15
CA GLU A 52 19.37 -12.31 -8.23
C GLU A 52 18.40 -12.28 -7.04
N LEU A 53 18.14 -11.10 -6.47
CA LEU A 53 17.14 -10.93 -5.40
C LEU A 53 15.72 -11.27 -5.88
N ALA A 54 15.36 -10.95 -7.13
CA ALA A 54 14.09 -11.37 -7.71
C ALA A 54 14.02 -12.90 -7.86
N GLN A 55 15.11 -13.56 -8.26
CA GLN A 55 15.15 -15.02 -8.32
C GLN A 55 15.03 -15.67 -6.93
N GLU A 56 15.66 -15.07 -5.91
CA GLU A 56 15.62 -15.55 -4.52
C GLU A 56 14.23 -15.40 -3.88
N PHE A 57 13.59 -14.25 -4.03
CA PHE A 57 12.36 -13.91 -3.31
C PHE A 57 11.08 -14.04 -4.13
N ASP A 58 11.14 -13.76 -5.42
CA ASP A 58 9.98 -13.82 -6.33
C ASP A 58 10.01 -15.11 -7.19
N GLY A 59 11.09 -15.89 -7.14
CA GLY A 59 11.23 -17.16 -7.86
C GLY A 59 11.39 -17.00 -9.37
N VAL A 60 11.65 -15.78 -9.85
CA VAL A 60 11.74 -15.46 -11.27
C VAL A 60 12.93 -14.53 -11.53
N THR A 61 13.64 -14.77 -12.63
CA THR A 61 14.70 -13.91 -13.15
C THR A 61 14.09 -12.97 -14.19
N PRO A 62 13.81 -11.69 -13.86
CA PRO A 62 13.33 -10.75 -14.87
C PRO A 62 14.41 -10.50 -15.93
N PRO A 63 14.03 -10.29 -17.21
CA PRO A 63 15.01 -10.05 -18.28
C PRO A 63 15.75 -8.72 -18.12
N SER A 64 15.13 -7.75 -17.47
CA SER A 64 15.68 -6.45 -17.08
C SER A 64 14.89 -5.91 -15.90
N ILE A 65 15.51 -5.07 -15.08
CA ILE A 65 14.81 -4.44 -13.95
C ILE A 65 13.87 -3.35 -14.43
N ARG A 66 14.28 -2.55 -15.42
CA ARG A 66 13.41 -1.56 -16.06
C ARG A 66 12.43 -2.26 -16.99
N VAL A 67 11.13 -2.04 -16.78
CA VAL A 67 10.07 -2.59 -17.63
C VAL A 67 10.05 -1.83 -18.97
N PRO A 68 10.05 -2.51 -20.12
CA PRO A 68 9.98 -1.85 -21.42
C PRO A 68 8.65 -1.11 -21.63
N VAL A 69 8.70 0.13 -22.14
CA VAL A 69 7.49 0.94 -22.45
C VAL A 69 6.51 0.20 -23.36
N ALA A 70 7.02 -0.61 -24.29
CA ALA A 70 6.20 -1.44 -25.17
C ALA A 70 5.32 -2.44 -24.39
N ALA A 71 5.81 -2.99 -23.27
CA ALA A 71 5.04 -3.90 -22.43
C ALA A 71 3.89 -3.17 -21.70
N LEU A 72 4.12 -1.94 -21.25
CA LEU A 72 3.07 -1.10 -20.65
C LEU A 72 1.96 -0.77 -21.66
N ASN A 73 2.36 -0.37 -22.87
CA ASN A 73 1.41 -0.05 -23.94
C ASN A 73 0.62 -1.29 -24.37
N ALA A 74 1.28 -2.45 -24.48
CA ALA A 74 0.61 -3.71 -24.78
C ALA A 74 -0.37 -4.12 -23.66
N ALA A 75 0.01 -3.93 -22.39
CA ALA A 75 -0.87 -4.21 -21.26
C ALA A 75 -2.12 -3.31 -21.27
N LEU A 76 -1.98 -2.02 -21.59
CA LEU A 76 -3.12 -1.10 -21.71
C LEU A 76 -4.00 -1.43 -22.92
N ALA A 77 -3.41 -1.76 -24.06
CA ALA A 77 -4.14 -2.10 -25.28
C ALA A 77 -4.97 -3.38 -25.14
N ASN A 78 -4.45 -4.35 -24.38
CA ASN A 78 -5.11 -5.64 -24.13
C ASN A 78 -5.90 -5.67 -22.81
N LEU A 79 -6.04 -4.54 -22.11
CA LEU A 79 -6.79 -4.49 -20.88
C LEU A 79 -8.27 -4.75 -21.17
N ASP A 80 -8.87 -5.64 -20.39
CA ASP A 80 -10.30 -5.93 -20.46
C ASP A 80 -11.11 -4.60 -20.42
N PRO A 81 -12.05 -4.38 -21.36
CA PRO A 81 -12.78 -3.12 -21.45
C PRO A 81 -13.56 -2.75 -20.17
N ASP A 82 -14.13 -3.72 -19.46
CA ASP A 82 -14.88 -3.47 -18.23
C ASP A 82 -13.93 -3.08 -17.10
N VAL A 83 -12.76 -3.73 -17.02
CA VAL A 83 -11.70 -3.34 -16.08
C VAL A 83 -11.19 -1.95 -16.39
N ARG A 84 -10.96 -1.62 -17.66
CA ARG A 84 -10.53 -0.28 -18.09
C ARG A 84 -11.56 0.78 -17.66
N ALA A 85 -12.84 0.57 -17.94
CA ALA A 85 -13.89 1.50 -17.55
C ALA A 85 -13.95 1.71 -16.03
N ALA A 86 -13.78 0.62 -15.25
CA ALA A 86 -13.72 0.70 -13.79
C ALA A 86 -12.50 1.50 -13.28
N LEU A 87 -11.33 1.33 -13.92
CA LEU A 87 -10.14 2.11 -13.59
C LEU A 87 -10.33 3.59 -13.94
N GLU A 88 -10.82 3.92 -15.14
CA GLU A 88 -11.06 5.30 -15.56
C GLU A 88 -12.05 6.03 -14.62
N LEU A 89 -13.14 5.34 -14.23
CA LEU A 89 -14.08 5.86 -13.24
C LEU A 89 -13.42 6.10 -11.87
N SER A 90 -12.59 5.16 -11.42
CA SER A 90 -11.86 5.26 -10.16
C SER A 90 -10.86 6.42 -10.19
N ILE A 91 -10.09 6.57 -11.28
CA ILE A 91 -9.16 7.69 -11.50
C ILE A 91 -9.90 9.02 -11.39
N ALA A 92 -11.05 9.16 -12.05
CA ALA A 92 -11.84 10.40 -12.00
C ALA A 92 -12.29 10.73 -10.57
N ARG A 93 -12.75 9.74 -9.81
CA ARG A 93 -13.17 9.93 -8.41
C ARG A 93 -12.01 10.26 -7.48
N ILE A 94 -10.89 9.55 -7.60
CA ILE A 94 -9.68 9.77 -6.79
C ILE A 94 -9.12 11.17 -7.06
N ARG A 95 -9.06 11.59 -8.32
CA ARG A 95 -8.63 12.95 -8.70
C ARG A 95 -9.52 14.01 -8.06
N LYS A 96 -10.85 13.84 -8.12
CA LYS A 96 -11.80 14.78 -7.52
C LYS A 96 -11.57 14.98 -6.03
N VAL A 97 -11.32 13.90 -5.29
CA VAL A 97 -11.09 13.98 -3.83
C VAL A 97 -9.76 14.65 -3.52
N HIS A 98 -8.67 14.21 -4.15
CA HIS A 98 -7.33 14.74 -3.85
C HIS A 98 -7.14 16.18 -4.34
N ALA A 99 -7.82 16.60 -5.41
CA ALA A 99 -7.76 18.00 -5.87
C ALA A 99 -8.25 18.97 -4.78
N ASN A 100 -9.29 18.58 -4.03
CA ASN A 100 -9.83 19.38 -2.92
C ASN A 100 -8.91 19.46 -1.69
N GLN A 101 -7.82 18.69 -1.65
CA GLN A 101 -6.85 18.70 -0.55
C GLN A 101 -5.68 19.65 -0.81
N SER A 102 -5.59 20.23 -2.01
CA SER A 102 -4.54 21.20 -2.36
C SER A 102 -4.71 22.47 -1.52
N ARG A 103 -3.61 22.92 -0.90
CA ARG A 103 -3.61 24.10 -0.03
C ARG A 103 -2.97 25.28 -0.77
N PRO A 104 -3.57 26.47 -0.72
CA PRO A 104 -2.93 27.66 -1.24
C PRO A 104 -1.78 28.10 -0.32
N ASP A 105 -0.81 28.79 -0.88
CA ASP A 105 0.19 29.52 -0.11
C ASP A 105 -0.50 30.55 0.80
N THR A 106 0.01 30.70 2.02
CA THR A 106 -0.57 31.63 3.02
C THR A 106 0.49 32.62 3.45
N THR A 107 0.13 33.92 3.45
CA THR A 107 1.01 34.99 3.95
C THR A 107 0.37 35.62 5.18
N THR A 108 1.11 35.62 6.28
CA THR A 108 0.70 36.22 7.55
C THR A 108 1.56 37.46 7.82
N GLN A 109 0.92 38.62 7.95
CA GLN A 109 1.58 39.80 8.49
C GLN A 109 1.64 39.68 10.01
N VAL A 110 2.86 39.61 10.54
CA VAL A 110 3.09 39.43 11.99
C VAL A 110 3.16 40.78 12.69
N VAL A 111 3.81 41.76 12.05
CA VAL A 111 3.97 43.14 12.50
C VAL A 111 4.02 44.07 11.28
N ASP A 112 4.04 45.39 11.50
CA ASP A 112 4.30 46.33 10.43
C ASP A 112 5.67 46.05 9.77
N GLY A 113 5.70 45.98 8.45
CA GLY A 113 6.88 45.59 7.65
C GLY A 113 7.36 44.13 7.79
N GLY A 114 6.72 43.28 8.60
CA GLY A 114 7.15 41.89 8.85
C GLY A 114 6.11 40.85 8.46
N THR A 115 6.44 39.98 7.49
CA THR A 115 5.56 38.91 6.99
C THR A 115 6.20 37.54 7.02
N VAL A 116 5.41 36.50 7.26
CA VAL A 116 5.78 35.09 7.13
C VAL A 116 4.95 34.47 6.01
N VAL A 117 5.59 33.76 5.08
CA VAL A 117 4.92 33.05 3.97
C VAL A 117 5.11 31.55 4.15
N GLU A 118 4.01 30.81 4.19
CA GLU A 118 3.98 29.35 4.07
C GLU A 118 3.70 28.98 2.61
N ARG A 119 4.57 28.13 2.04
CA ARG A 119 4.44 27.62 0.67
C ARG A 119 4.45 26.11 0.62
N TRP A 120 3.73 25.54 -0.34
CA TRP A 120 3.69 24.11 -0.60
C TRP A 120 4.49 23.79 -1.87
N ILE A 121 5.67 23.19 -1.70
CA ILE A 121 6.57 22.84 -2.79
C ILE A 121 6.57 21.30 -2.95
N PRO A 122 6.32 20.75 -4.16
CA PRO A 122 6.43 19.32 -4.37
C PRO A 122 7.87 18.85 -4.21
N VAL A 123 8.03 17.57 -3.87
CA VAL A 123 9.31 16.88 -4.02
C VAL A 123 9.67 16.75 -5.50
N ASP A 124 10.96 16.64 -5.82
CA ASP A 124 11.41 16.56 -7.22
C ASP A 124 11.09 15.18 -7.81
N ARG A 125 11.34 14.11 -7.04
CA ARG A 125 11.13 12.72 -7.47
C ARG A 125 10.52 11.83 -6.40
N VAL A 126 9.52 11.03 -6.79
CA VAL A 126 8.90 10.00 -5.94
C VAL A 126 9.08 8.59 -6.49
N GLY A 127 9.33 7.66 -5.58
CA GLY A 127 9.24 6.22 -5.83
C GLY A 127 7.95 5.66 -5.23
N LEU A 128 7.15 4.96 -6.02
CA LEU A 128 5.84 4.46 -5.62
C LEU A 128 5.88 2.93 -5.62
N TYR A 129 5.85 2.33 -4.45
CA TYR A 129 5.83 0.89 -4.30
C TYR A 129 4.40 0.35 -4.40
N VAL A 130 4.21 -0.64 -5.28
CA VAL A 130 2.91 -1.28 -5.52
C VAL A 130 3.07 -2.78 -5.23
N PRO A 131 2.37 -3.31 -4.21
CA PRO A 131 2.39 -4.74 -3.91
C PRO A 131 1.88 -5.58 -5.09
N GLY A 132 2.43 -6.79 -5.23
CA GLY A 132 2.01 -7.77 -6.22
C GLY A 132 2.24 -9.20 -5.73
N GLY A 133 2.30 -10.16 -6.67
CA GLY A 133 2.41 -11.58 -6.37
C GLY A 133 1.03 -12.19 -6.14
N ARG A 134 0.66 -12.45 -4.87
CA ARG A 134 -0.59 -13.17 -4.53
C ARG A 134 -1.87 -12.38 -4.79
N ALA A 135 -1.79 -11.06 -4.83
CA ALA A 135 -2.92 -10.18 -5.08
C ALA A 135 -2.49 -9.02 -5.98
N VAL A 136 -3.42 -8.54 -6.80
CA VAL A 136 -3.18 -7.56 -7.85
C VAL A 136 -3.98 -6.30 -7.52
N TYR A 137 -3.28 -5.21 -7.23
CA TYR A 137 -3.90 -3.97 -6.74
C TYR A 137 -3.60 -2.77 -7.66
N PRO A 138 -4.28 -2.64 -8.81
CA PRO A 138 -4.18 -1.41 -9.61
C PRO A 138 -4.71 -0.18 -8.85
N SER A 139 -5.54 -0.40 -7.83
CA SER A 139 -5.94 0.63 -6.86
C SER A 139 -4.74 1.28 -6.17
N SER A 140 -3.71 0.52 -5.80
CA SER A 140 -2.49 1.06 -5.19
C SER A 140 -1.71 1.95 -6.16
N VAL A 141 -1.69 1.63 -7.45
CA VAL A 141 -1.12 2.53 -8.47
C VAL A 141 -1.86 3.86 -8.47
N MET A 142 -3.19 3.82 -8.59
CA MET A 142 -4.02 5.03 -8.64
C MET A 142 -3.87 5.89 -7.38
N MET A 143 -3.91 5.27 -6.19
CA MET A 143 -3.83 5.96 -4.91
C MET A 143 -2.45 6.57 -4.62
N ASN A 144 -1.38 6.09 -5.26
CA ASN A 144 -0.04 6.67 -5.12
C ASN A 144 0.27 7.70 -6.21
N VAL A 145 -0.05 7.39 -7.47
CA VAL A 145 0.31 8.23 -8.63
C VAL A 145 -0.54 9.50 -8.70
N ILE A 146 -1.84 9.41 -8.46
CA ILE A 146 -2.75 10.56 -8.63
C ILE A 146 -2.40 11.72 -7.68
N PRO A 147 -2.15 11.50 -6.37
CA PRO A 147 -1.73 12.57 -5.48
C PRO A 147 -0.39 13.19 -5.88
N ALA A 148 0.57 12.39 -6.33
CA ALA A 148 1.87 12.90 -6.82
C ALA A 148 1.70 13.79 -8.06
N GLN A 149 0.82 13.42 -8.98
CA GLN A 149 0.49 14.25 -10.15
C GLN A 149 -0.22 15.55 -9.76
N ILE A 150 -1.15 15.50 -8.81
CA ILE A 150 -1.85 16.71 -8.32
C ILE A 150 -0.89 17.67 -7.61
N ALA A 151 0.08 17.12 -6.87
CA ALA A 151 1.16 17.90 -6.26
C ALA A 151 2.13 18.49 -7.30
N ASN A 152 2.08 18.06 -8.56
CA ASN A 152 3.01 18.42 -9.64
C ASN A 152 4.44 17.93 -9.40
N VAL A 153 4.60 16.72 -8.85
CA VAL A 153 5.92 16.06 -8.78
C VAL A 153 6.46 15.85 -10.19
N ALA A 154 7.70 16.29 -10.43
CA ALA A 154 8.30 16.30 -11.75
C ALA A 154 8.64 14.90 -12.27
N SER A 155 9.01 13.99 -11.37
CA SER A 155 9.46 12.64 -11.72
C SER A 155 8.81 11.57 -10.86
N ILE A 156 8.16 10.59 -11.49
CA ILE A 156 7.42 9.52 -10.80
C ILE A 156 7.91 8.16 -11.30
N ALA A 157 8.39 7.32 -10.37
CA ALA A 157 8.73 5.92 -10.63
C ALA A 157 7.82 4.96 -9.87
N VAL A 158 7.51 3.82 -10.47
CA VAL A 158 6.73 2.75 -9.82
C VAL A 158 7.56 1.47 -9.74
N ALA A 159 7.52 0.77 -8.62
CA ALA A 159 8.09 -0.56 -8.49
C ALA A 159 7.01 -1.56 -8.09
N SER A 160 7.00 -2.72 -8.73
CA SER A 160 6.12 -3.83 -8.42
C SER A 160 6.87 -5.14 -8.62
N PRO A 161 6.63 -6.17 -7.78
CA PRO A 161 7.36 -7.44 -7.89
C PRO A 161 7.16 -8.09 -9.26
N PRO A 162 8.22 -8.69 -9.82
CA PRO A 162 8.13 -9.51 -11.03
C PRO A 162 7.33 -10.79 -10.75
N GLN A 163 6.70 -11.34 -11.79
CA GLN A 163 5.90 -12.56 -11.67
C GLN A 163 6.24 -13.55 -12.77
N SER A 164 6.47 -14.81 -12.39
CA SER A 164 6.81 -15.90 -13.31
C SER A 164 5.76 -16.12 -14.39
N GLU A 165 4.48 -16.02 -14.03
CA GLU A 165 3.32 -16.13 -14.92
C GLU A 165 3.33 -15.09 -16.04
N PHE A 166 4.02 -13.96 -15.85
CA PHE A 166 4.12 -12.86 -16.80
C PHE A 166 5.56 -12.65 -17.29
N GLY A 167 6.36 -13.72 -17.33
CA GLY A 167 7.71 -13.70 -17.90
C GLY A 167 8.69 -12.79 -17.15
N GLY A 168 8.48 -12.62 -15.84
CA GLY A 168 9.30 -11.74 -15.00
C GLY A 168 8.88 -10.28 -15.01
N LEU A 169 7.73 -9.94 -15.61
CA LEU A 169 7.16 -8.59 -15.52
C LEU A 169 6.14 -8.49 -14.38
N PRO A 170 5.85 -7.27 -13.88
CA PRO A 170 4.69 -7.03 -13.05
C PRO A 170 3.38 -7.42 -13.75
N HIS A 171 2.33 -7.68 -12.96
CA HIS A 171 1.02 -8.07 -13.50
C HIS A 171 0.50 -7.07 -14.55
N PRO A 172 -0.06 -7.52 -15.69
CA PRO A 172 -0.51 -6.64 -16.78
C PRO A 172 -1.45 -5.50 -16.33
N THR A 173 -2.41 -5.76 -15.45
CA THR A 173 -3.31 -4.72 -14.90
C THR A 173 -2.57 -3.61 -14.16
N ILE A 174 -1.44 -3.89 -13.49
CA ILE A 174 -0.60 -2.86 -12.86
C ILE A 174 0.09 -2.01 -13.94
N LEU A 175 0.66 -2.65 -14.95
CA LEU A 175 1.30 -1.96 -16.08
C LEU A 175 0.31 -1.10 -16.87
N ALA A 176 -0.89 -1.62 -17.11
CA ALA A 176 -1.97 -0.91 -17.77
C ALA A 176 -2.43 0.31 -16.95
N ALA A 177 -2.57 0.18 -15.63
CA ALA A 177 -2.91 1.30 -14.75
C ALA A 177 -1.81 2.38 -14.75
N CYS A 178 -0.53 2.00 -14.77
CA CYS A 178 0.59 2.93 -14.90
C CYS A 178 0.51 3.69 -16.24
N ALA A 179 0.34 2.96 -17.35
CA ALA A 179 0.22 3.55 -18.69
C ALA A 179 -0.99 4.49 -18.81
N LEU A 180 -2.15 4.10 -18.25
CA LEU A 180 -3.37 4.90 -18.24
C LEU A 180 -3.18 6.24 -17.48
N LEU A 181 -2.30 6.25 -16.48
CA LEU A 181 -1.92 7.45 -15.74
C LEU A 181 -0.70 8.17 -16.34
N GLY A 182 -0.12 7.68 -17.43
CA GLY A 182 1.04 8.28 -18.08
C GLY A 182 2.38 8.05 -17.36
N VAL A 183 2.47 7.02 -16.51
CA VAL A 183 3.70 6.63 -15.82
C VAL A 183 4.37 5.48 -16.57
N PHE A 184 5.53 5.76 -17.16
CA PHE A 184 6.30 4.80 -17.98
C PHE A 184 7.60 4.34 -17.32
N GLU A 185 7.93 4.92 -16.18
CA GLU A 185 9.08 4.61 -15.37
C GLU A 185 8.69 3.54 -14.35
N VAL A 186 8.74 2.27 -14.78
CA VAL A 186 8.30 1.11 -13.98
C VAL A 186 9.43 0.10 -13.82
N TYR A 187 9.60 -0.43 -12.60
CA TYR A 187 10.61 -1.40 -12.23
C TYR A 187 9.99 -2.73 -11.79
N ALA A 188 10.51 -3.82 -12.33
CA ALA A 188 10.15 -5.19 -11.99
C ALA A 188 10.91 -5.65 -10.73
N VAL A 189 10.65 -4.98 -9.61
CA VAL A 189 11.34 -5.19 -8.32
C VAL A 189 10.32 -5.11 -7.19
N GLY A 190 10.36 -6.10 -6.29
CA GLY A 190 9.50 -6.19 -5.11
C GLY A 190 10.19 -5.81 -3.79
N GLY A 191 9.43 -5.91 -2.68
CA GLY A 191 10.00 -6.05 -1.35
C GLY A 191 10.91 -4.91 -0.86
N ALA A 192 11.84 -5.26 0.03
CA ALA A 192 12.80 -4.33 0.61
C ALA A 192 13.78 -3.76 -0.43
N GLN A 193 14.11 -4.56 -1.45
CA GLN A 193 15.01 -4.20 -2.52
C GLN A 193 14.45 -3.08 -3.41
N ALA A 194 13.13 -3.02 -3.63
CA ALA A 194 12.48 -1.89 -4.31
C ALA A 194 12.63 -0.57 -3.53
N ILE A 195 12.44 -0.62 -2.21
CA ILE A 195 12.59 0.56 -1.35
C ILE A 195 14.05 1.01 -1.31
N ALA A 196 14.99 0.06 -1.26
CA ALA A 196 16.43 0.34 -1.34
C ALA A 196 16.83 0.98 -2.67
N LEU A 197 16.30 0.48 -3.78
CA LEU A 197 16.54 1.03 -5.12
C LEU A 197 16.10 2.49 -5.19
N PHE A 198 14.91 2.83 -4.67
CA PHE A 198 14.47 4.22 -4.62
C PHE A 198 15.29 5.08 -3.66
N ALA A 199 15.74 4.54 -2.53
CA ALA A 199 16.50 5.30 -1.55
C ALA A 199 17.92 5.64 -2.01
N TYR A 200 18.61 4.67 -2.63
CA TYR A 200 20.00 4.83 -3.03
C TYR A 200 20.17 5.26 -4.48
N GLY A 201 19.19 4.94 -5.34
CA GLY A 201 19.43 4.88 -6.79
C GLY A 201 20.35 3.72 -7.14
N MET A 202 20.58 3.55 -8.44
CA MET A 202 21.52 2.59 -9.00
C MET A 202 21.91 3.05 -10.39
N ASP A 203 23.21 3.24 -10.62
CA ASP A 203 23.74 3.78 -11.87
C ASP A 203 23.28 2.93 -13.07
N GLY A 204 22.78 3.60 -14.11
CA GLY A 204 22.25 2.95 -15.31
C GLY A 204 20.87 2.30 -15.16
N VAL A 205 20.31 2.22 -13.93
CA VAL A 205 19.03 1.57 -13.65
C VAL A 205 17.99 2.57 -13.16
N ALA A 206 18.28 3.30 -12.08
CA ALA A 206 17.32 4.19 -11.43
C ALA A 206 17.98 5.38 -10.73
N GLU A 207 17.40 6.56 -10.89
CA GLU A 207 17.72 7.70 -10.04
C GLU A 207 17.05 7.54 -8.66
N LYS A 208 17.80 7.94 -7.63
CA LYS A 208 17.27 8.03 -6.26
C LYS A 208 16.06 8.95 -6.19
N CYS A 209 15.15 8.69 -5.28
CA CYS A 209 13.94 9.47 -5.05
C CYS A 209 14.07 10.26 -3.74
N ASP A 210 13.29 11.33 -3.61
CA ASP A 210 13.22 12.13 -2.38
C ASP A 210 12.25 11.52 -1.37
N LEU A 211 11.20 10.85 -1.87
CA LEU A 211 10.14 10.25 -1.09
C LEU A 211 9.73 8.91 -1.70
N VAL A 212 9.57 7.89 -0.86
CA VAL A 212 8.97 6.61 -1.24
C VAL A 212 7.64 6.39 -0.52
N THR A 213 6.60 6.04 -1.28
CA THR A 213 5.26 5.79 -0.73
C THR A 213 4.73 4.43 -1.16
N GLY A 214 3.66 3.98 -0.51
CA GLY A 214 2.91 2.79 -0.90
C GLY A 214 2.99 1.67 0.12
N PRO A 215 1.88 0.95 0.37
CA PRO A 215 1.82 -0.07 1.40
C PRO A 215 2.67 -1.29 1.02
N GLY A 216 3.02 -2.12 2.00
CA GLY A 216 3.70 -3.38 1.75
C GLY A 216 3.70 -4.26 2.98
N ASN A 217 4.27 -5.46 2.85
CA ASN A 217 4.43 -6.38 3.96
C ASN A 217 5.44 -5.85 5.00
N ILE A 218 5.66 -6.61 6.07
CA ILE A 218 6.58 -6.25 7.15
C ILE A 218 8.01 -5.94 6.68
N TYR A 219 8.49 -6.58 5.61
CA TYR A 219 9.83 -6.34 5.06
C TYR A 219 9.92 -4.99 4.34
N VAL A 220 8.88 -4.59 3.63
CA VAL A 220 8.77 -3.24 3.03
C VAL A 220 8.71 -2.19 4.14
N ALA A 221 7.90 -2.42 5.18
CA ALA A 221 7.82 -1.51 6.32
C ALA A 221 9.17 -1.39 7.06
N ALA A 222 9.87 -2.51 7.28
CA ALA A 222 11.21 -2.54 7.87
C ALA A 222 12.23 -1.80 6.98
N ALA A 223 12.20 -1.99 5.66
CA ALA A 223 13.08 -1.28 4.73
C ALA A 223 12.84 0.25 4.79
N LYS A 224 11.59 0.70 4.73
CA LYS A 224 11.22 2.11 4.88
C LYS A 224 11.74 2.68 6.20
N ARG A 225 11.57 1.95 7.29
CA ARG A 225 12.07 2.33 8.62
C ARG A 225 13.60 2.45 8.65
N ALA A 226 14.31 1.47 8.06
CA ALA A 226 15.76 1.45 8.02
C ALA A 226 16.36 2.59 7.19
N LEU A 227 15.65 3.02 6.16
CA LEU A 227 16.10 4.03 5.20
C LEU A 227 15.62 5.44 5.55
N ARG A 228 14.95 5.64 6.69
CA ARG A 228 14.60 6.97 7.18
C ARG A 228 15.86 7.81 7.36
N GLY A 229 15.81 9.02 6.83
CA GLY A 229 16.94 9.95 6.80
C GLY A 229 17.83 9.81 5.56
N VAL A 230 17.68 8.72 4.80
CA VAL A 230 18.23 8.59 3.43
C VAL A 230 17.18 9.00 2.39
N ILE A 231 15.94 8.55 2.59
CA ILE A 231 14.76 8.91 1.78
C ILE A 231 13.59 9.29 2.70
N GLY A 232 12.71 10.17 2.22
CA GLY A 232 11.42 10.40 2.85
C GLY A 232 10.52 9.17 2.76
N ILE A 233 9.66 8.94 3.75
CA ILE A 233 8.64 7.88 3.70
C ILE A 233 7.28 8.46 4.07
N ASP A 234 6.21 7.89 3.52
CA ASP A 234 4.82 8.21 3.89
C ASP A 234 4.52 7.80 5.34
N SER A 235 4.61 6.50 5.63
CA SER A 235 4.33 5.92 6.94
C SER A 235 4.92 4.51 7.06
N GLU A 236 5.09 4.04 8.30
CA GLU A 236 5.26 2.61 8.56
C GLU A 236 3.87 1.96 8.53
N ALA A 237 3.54 1.29 7.43
CA ALA A 237 2.28 0.56 7.33
C ALA A 237 2.27 -0.58 8.38
N GLY A 238 1.27 -0.57 9.25
CA GLY A 238 0.96 -1.66 10.16
C GLY A 238 0.04 -2.70 9.52
N PRO A 239 -0.41 -3.70 10.29
CA PRO A 239 -1.48 -4.60 9.85
C PRO A 239 -2.72 -3.78 9.46
N THR A 240 -3.43 -4.20 8.43
CA THR A 240 -4.66 -3.52 8.01
C THR A 240 -5.79 -3.81 8.99
N GLU A 241 -6.61 -2.81 9.29
CA GLU A 241 -7.67 -2.90 10.30
C GLU A 241 -8.98 -2.28 9.79
N ILE A 242 -10.12 -2.86 10.17
CA ILE A 242 -11.45 -2.24 10.05
C ILE A 242 -12.15 -2.25 11.40
N ALA A 243 -12.82 -1.15 11.73
CA ALA A 243 -13.71 -1.05 12.87
C ALA A 243 -15.09 -0.61 12.41
N ILE A 244 -16.09 -1.48 12.58
CA ILE A 244 -17.48 -1.25 12.23
C ILE A 244 -18.22 -0.87 13.50
N LEU A 245 -18.84 0.31 13.51
CA LEU A 245 -19.79 0.72 14.54
C LEU A 245 -21.20 0.53 13.99
N ALA A 246 -21.97 -0.36 14.60
CA ALA A 246 -23.31 -0.71 14.12
C ALA A 246 -24.30 -0.83 15.28
N ASP A 247 -25.48 -0.21 15.12
CA ASP A 247 -26.61 -0.44 16.02
C ASP A 247 -27.50 -1.58 15.49
N LYS A 248 -28.56 -1.91 16.23
CA LYS A 248 -29.51 -2.97 15.88
C LYS A 248 -30.20 -2.84 14.50
N SER A 249 -30.11 -1.70 13.82
CA SER A 249 -30.71 -1.51 12.49
C SER A 249 -29.83 -2.03 11.36
N ALA A 250 -28.56 -2.33 11.64
CA ALA A 250 -27.62 -2.83 10.64
C ALA A 250 -28.00 -4.22 10.12
N VAL A 251 -27.76 -4.46 8.84
CA VAL A 251 -27.98 -5.76 8.22
C VAL A 251 -26.81 -6.68 8.54
N ALA A 252 -27.03 -7.71 9.36
CA ALA A 252 -25.98 -8.62 9.82
C ALA A 252 -25.14 -9.25 8.68
N ALA A 253 -25.77 -9.52 7.54
CA ALA A 253 -25.11 -10.07 6.36
C ALA A 253 -24.10 -9.09 5.72
N GLU A 254 -24.40 -7.79 5.73
CA GLU A 254 -23.53 -6.75 5.20
C GLU A 254 -22.35 -6.51 6.15
N VAL A 255 -22.62 -6.40 7.46
CA VAL A 255 -21.57 -6.28 8.49
C VAL A 255 -20.61 -7.47 8.43
N ALA A 256 -21.13 -8.69 8.30
CA ALA A 256 -20.29 -9.88 8.14
C ALA A 256 -19.44 -9.83 6.86
N ALA A 257 -20.00 -9.35 5.75
CA ALA A 257 -19.25 -9.18 4.50
C ALA A 257 -18.12 -8.16 4.65
N ASP A 258 -18.36 -7.03 5.31
CA ASP A 258 -17.34 -6.01 5.56
C ASP A 258 -16.22 -6.53 6.46
N LEU A 259 -16.55 -7.26 7.54
CA LEU A 259 -15.55 -7.90 8.40
C LEU A 259 -14.68 -8.89 7.61
N ILE A 260 -15.30 -9.72 6.78
CA ILE A 260 -14.61 -10.69 5.92
C ILE A 260 -13.70 -9.98 4.91
N SER A 261 -14.17 -8.88 4.30
CA SER A 261 -13.41 -8.12 3.31
C SER A 261 -12.06 -7.61 3.84
N GLN A 262 -11.99 -7.30 5.15
CA GLN A 262 -10.74 -6.92 5.79
C GLN A 262 -9.92 -8.12 6.24
N ALA A 263 -10.56 -9.18 6.74
CA ALA A 263 -9.88 -10.38 7.22
C ALA A 263 -9.15 -11.14 6.09
N GLU A 264 -9.70 -11.16 4.86
CA GLU A 264 -9.08 -11.89 3.74
C GLU A 264 -7.74 -11.29 3.26
N HIS A 265 -7.43 -10.06 3.68
CA HIS A 265 -6.28 -9.30 3.21
C HIS A 265 -4.95 -9.85 3.74
N ASP A 266 -4.88 -10.22 5.03
CA ASP A 266 -3.66 -10.72 5.67
C ASP A 266 -3.99 -11.49 6.97
N VAL A 267 -3.16 -12.47 7.34
CA VAL A 267 -3.31 -13.30 8.56
C VAL A 267 -3.18 -12.51 9.86
N ILE A 268 -2.57 -11.31 9.81
CA ILE A 268 -2.49 -10.38 10.94
C ILE A 268 -3.49 -9.22 10.85
N ALA A 269 -4.40 -9.23 9.87
CA ALA A 269 -5.43 -8.20 9.75
C ALA A 269 -6.40 -8.24 10.94
N ALA A 270 -6.94 -7.08 11.32
CA ALA A 270 -7.93 -6.99 12.39
C ALA A 270 -9.28 -6.51 11.86
N ALA A 271 -10.36 -7.21 12.24
CA ALA A 271 -11.73 -6.81 11.93
C ALA A 271 -12.55 -6.79 13.22
N ILE A 272 -13.10 -5.61 13.54
CA ILE A 272 -13.79 -5.35 14.81
C ILE A 272 -15.20 -4.87 14.52
N LEU A 273 -16.18 -5.48 15.18
CA LEU A 273 -17.55 -4.98 15.29
C LEU A 273 -17.77 -4.42 16.70
N VAL A 274 -18.18 -3.16 16.77
CA VAL A 274 -18.66 -2.50 17.98
C VAL A 274 -20.16 -2.31 17.83
N THR A 275 -20.93 -2.92 18.73
CA THR A 275 -22.39 -2.81 18.76
C THR A 275 -22.93 -2.80 20.18
N ASP A 276 -24.06 -2.12 20.38
CA ASP A 276 -24.85 -2.16 21.62
C ASP A 276 -25.93 -3.27 21.59
N SER A 277 -26.07 -3.95 20.45
CA SER A 277 -27.08 -4.99 20.22
C SER A 277 -26.46 -6.40 20.29
N GLN A 278 -26.83 -7.15 21.32
CA GLN A 278 -26.43 -8.56 21.44
C GLN A 278 -27.01 -9.40 20.30
N GLU A 279 -28.25 -9.12 19.89
CA GLU A 279 -28.93 -9.81 18.78
C GLU A 279 -28.14 -9.65 17.48
N LEU A 280 -27.70 -8.42 17.16
CA LEU A 280 -26.88 -8.19 15.98
C LEU A 280 -25.54 -8.95 16.06
N ALA A 281 -24.87 -8.93 17.22
CA ALA A 281 -23.61 -9.64 17.39
C ALA A 281 -23.75 -11.16 17.15
N ASP A 282 -24.86 -11.76 17.62
CA ASP A 282 -25.16 -13.17 17.44
C ASP A 282 -25.48 -13.49 15.98
N GLU A 283 -26.27 -12.66 15.30
CA GLU A 283 -26.59 -12.79 13.89
C GLU A 283 -25.36 -12.66 12.99
N VAL A 284 -24.51 -11.65 13.23
CA VAL A 284 -23.24 -11.49 12.51
C VAL A 284 -22.35 -12.71 12.72
N THR A 285 -22.28 -13.23 13.95
CA THR A 285 -21.52 -14.45 14.24
C THR A 285 -22.04 -15.66 13.45
N ALA A 286 -23.36 -15.78 13.29
CA ALA A 286 -23.95 -16.83 12.45
C ALA A 286 -23.60 -16.64 10.96
N GLN A 287 -23.67 -15.41 10.44
CA GLN A 287 -23.29 -15.07 9.06
C GLN A 287 -21.81 -15.39 8.80
N LEU A 288 -20.91 -15.02 9.71
CA LEU A 288 -19.48 -15.31 9.61
C LEU A 288 -19.22 -16.82 9.52
N LYS A 289 -19.86 -17.63 10.39
CA LYS A 289 -19.75 -19.10 10.35
C LYS A 289 -20.18 -19.69 9.01
N ALA A 290 -21.24 -19.14 8.41
CA ALA A 290 -21.74 -19.61 7.13
C ALA A 290 -20.87 -19.18 5.94
N ARG A 291 -20.36 -17.94 5.96
CA ARG A 291 -19.72 -17.29 4.80
C ARG A 291 -18.21 -17.50 4.73
N VAL A 292 -17.49 -17.45 5.84
CA VAL A 292 -16.02 -17.57 5.84
C VAL A 292 -15.54 -18.83 5.09
N PRO A 293 -16.10 -20.04 5.33
CA PRO A 293 -15.66 -21.25 4.62
C PRO A 293 -15.89 -21.24 3.11
N GLN A 294 -16.77 -20.35 2.62
CA GLN A 294 -17.09 -20.22 1.19
C GLN A 294 -16.17 -19.24 0.47
N THR A 295 -15.34 -18.50 1.20
CA THR A 295 -14.39 -17.54 0.62
C THR A 295 -13.13 -18.23 0.12
N LYS A 296 -12.52 -17.66 -0.92
CA LYS A 296 -11.26 -18.15 -1.50
C LYS A 296 -10.09 -18.14 -0.50
N HIS A 297 -10.15 -17.26 0.49
CA HIS A 297 -9.08 -17.00 1.45
C HIS A 297 -9.45 -17.39 2.88
N SER A 298 -10.32 -18.40 3.03
CA SER A 298 -10.90 -18.83 4.31
C SER A 298 -9.91 -19.27 5.40
N GLU A 299 -8.68 -19.62 5.03
CA GLU A 299 -7.60 -19.98 5.95
C GLU A 299 -6.84 -18.77 6.54
N ARG A 300 -7.04 -17.57 5.98
CA ARG A 300 -6.50 -16.31 6.53
C ARG A 300 -7.44 -15.76 7.60
#